data_AF-A0A2D4IZL5-F1
#
_entry.id   AF-A0A2D4IZL5-F1
#
_cell.length_a   1.000
_cell.length_b   1.000
_cell.length_c   1.000
_cell.angle_alpha   90.00
_cell.angle_beta   90.00
_cell.angle_gamma   90.00
#
_symmetry.space_group_name_H-M   'P 1'
#
loop_
_entity.id
_entity.type
_entity.pdbx_description
1 polymer ?
#
loop_
_entity_poly.entity_id
_entity_poly.type
_entity_poly.pdbx_seq_one_letter_code
_entity_poly.pdbx_strand_id
1 'polypeptide(L)'
;GHGDSLFFKPIVHSEVLPSPIIFLDLIKEQLAFPTAGPRPSSQDRWLYNMGPSLAMALAVPPVDAPVVASFSSSTPTESEDLLKAEDKHSEQTLKRNHQASAWAIRVSTAASFFTRCSIRWLRQLQGRIPPSDCRPHEDLNK
;
A
#
# COMPACT_ATOMS: atom_id res chain seq x y z
N GLY A 1 5.44 10.27 34.13
CA GLY A 1 4.83 10.68 32.86
C GLY A 1 5.86 11.41 32.05
N HIS A 2 6.21 10.90 30.89
CA HIS A 2 6.95 11.60 29.85
C HIS A 2 6.60 10.89 28.54
N GLY A 3 5.96 11.63 27.63
CA GLY A 3 5.51 11.12 26.35
C GLY A 3 6.71 10.91 25.45
N ASP A 4 6.91 9.67 25.01
CA ASP A 4 7.87 9.35 23.96
C ASP A 4 7.45 10.08 22.69
N SER A 5 8.29 11.06 22.33
CA SER A 5 8.18 11.94 21.17
C SER A 5 7.99 11.12 19.89
N LEU A 6 6.74 11.02 19.43
CA LEU A 6 6.34 10.18 18.31
C LEU A 6 6.93 10.62 16.96
N PHE A 7 7.42 11.85 16.85
CA PHE A 7 7.96 12.37 15.59
C PHE A 7 9.00 13.45 15.88
N PHE A 8 10.27 13.06 16.00
CA PHE A 8 11.35 14.01 15.73
C PHE A 8 11.10 14.61 14.34
N LYS A 9 10.89 15.93 14.27
CA LYS A 9 10.81 16.66 12.99
C LYS A 9 12.10 16.37 12.22
N PRO A 10 12.04 15.74 11.02
CA PRO A 10 13.22 15.61 10.20
C PRO A 10 13.61 17.02 9.74
N ILE A 11 14.89 17.37 9.87
CA ILE A 11 15.46 18.45 9.07
C ILE A 11 15.34 17.96 7.62
N VAL A 12 14.48 18.61 6.84
CA VAL A 12 14.28 18.26 5.43
C VAL A 12 15.49 18.80 4.66
N HIS A 13 16.57 18.02 4.64
CA HIS A 13 17.48 18.08 3.51
C HIS A 13 16.71 17.49 2.32
N SER A 14 16.27 18.37 1.42
CA SER A 14 15.64 17.98 0.16
C SER A 14 16.71 17.41 -0.77
N GLU A 15 17.24 16.24 -0.44
CA GLU A 15 17.95 15.42 -1.41
C GLU A 15 16.90 14.73 -2.27
N VAL A 16 16.84 15.11 -3.55
CA VAL A 16 15.99 14.45 -4.53
C VAL A 16 16.54 13.02 -4.69
N LEU A 17 15.81 12.04 -4.16
CA LEU A 17 16.17 10.65 -4.32
C LEU A 17 16.11 10.29 -5.80
N PRO A 18 17.20 9.76 -6.39
CA PRO A 18 17.17 9.34 -7.78
C PRO A 18 16.17 8.19 -7.94
N SER A 19 15.13 8.40 -8.75
CA SER A 19 14.22 7.33 -9.15
C SER A 19 14.88 6.51 -10.25
N PRO A 20 14.98 5.19 -10.11
CA PRO A 20 15.31 4.31 -11.23
C PRO A 20 14.41 4.61 -12.44
N ILE A 21 15.03 4.76 -13.62
CA ILE A 21 14.33 5.10 -14.88
C ILE A 21 13.24 4.07 -15.20
N ILE A 22 13.47 2.81 -14.80
CA ILE A 22 12.50 1.70 -14.94
C ILE A 22 11.12 2.01 -14.34
N PHE A 23 11.03 2.87 -13.31
CA PHE A 23 9.73 3.24 -12.73
C PHE A 23 8.91 4.10 -13.68
N LEU A 24 9.56 4.98 -14.45
CA LEU A 24 8.86 5.82 -15.41
C LEU A 24 8.28 4.97 -16.54
N ASP A 25 9.01 3.98 -17.02
CA ASP A 25 8.54 3.07 -18.06
C ASP A 25 7.36 2.24 -17.55
N LEU A 26 7.45 1.70 -16.33
CA LEU A 26 6.36 0.98 -15.69
C LEU A 26 5.10 1.84 -15.51
N ILE A 27 5.25 3.10 -15.08
CA ILE A 27 4.12 4.03 -14.94
C ILE A 27 3.45 4.29 -16.29
N LYS A 28 4.24 4.51 -17.34
CA LYS A 28 3.71 4.74 -18.70
C LYS A 28 2.94 3.51 -19.20
N GLU A 29 3.46 2.31 -19.00
CA GLU A 29 2.78 1.07 -19.35
C GLU A 29 1.46 0.90 -18.60
N GLN A 30 1.45 1.17 -17.29
CA GLN A 30 0.23 1.11 -16.47
C GLN A 30 -0.80 2.16 -16.87
N LEU A 31 -0.37 3.37 -17.26
CA LEU A 31 -1.28 4.41 -17.74
C LEU A 31 -1.86 4.10 -19.12
N ALA A 32 -1.12 3.40 -19.98
CA ALA A 32 -1.63 2.94 -21.28
C ALA A 32 -2.70 1.85 -21.10
N PHE A 33 -2.59 1.02 -20.06
CA PHE A 33 -3.53 -0.06 -19.76
C PHE A 33 -3.93 -0.08 -18.27
N PRO A 34 -4.73 0.90 -17.80
CA PRO A 34 -5.01 1.09 -16.37
C PRO A 34 -5.80 -0.07 -15.75
N THR A 35 -6.56 -0.81 -16.56
CA THR A 35 -7.32 -1.99 -16.14
C THR A 35 -6.55 -3.31 -16.25
N ALA A 36 -5.35 -3.32 -16.85
CA ALA A 36 -4.54 -4.52 -17.07
C ALA A 36 -3.42 -4.71 -16.03
N GLY A 37 -3.36 -3.86 -14.99
CA GLY A 37 -2.37 -3.97 -13.94
C GLY A 37 -2.35 -5.38 -13.31
N PRO A 38 -1.15 -5.92 -13.00
CA PRO A 38 -1.01 -7.26 -12.47
C PRO A 38 -1.80 -7.39 -11.17
N ARG A 39 -2.62 -8.45 -11.10
CA ARG A 39 -3.34 -8.75 -9.88
C ARG A 39 -2.35 -9.33 -8.88
N PRO A 40 -2.26 -8.78 -7.66
CA PRO A 40 -1.32 -9.27 -6.67
C PRO A 40 -1.58 -10.75 -6.37
N SER A 41 -0.49 -11.48 -6.38
CA SER A 41 -0.41 -12.93 -6.28
C SER A 41 -0.59 -13.41 -4.84
N SER A 42 -0.65 -14.74 -4.66
CA SER A 42 -0.59 -15.34 -3.32
C SER A 42 0.73 -15.03 -2.60
N GLN A 43 1.84 -14.86 -3.32
CA GLN A 43 3.14 -14.52 -2.74
C GLN A 43 3.16 -13.10 -2.17
N ASP A 44 2.48 -12.15 -2.83
CA ASP A 44 2.36 -10.78 -2.33
C ASP A 44 1.66 -10.73 -0.96
N ARG A 45 0.74 -11.66 -0.69
CA ARG A 45 0.08 -11.75 0.63
C ARG A 45 1.02 -12.21 1.73
N TRP A 46 2.02 -13.03 1.39
CA TRP A 46 3.02 -13.49 2.32
C TRP A 46 4.06 -12.39 2.62
N LEU A 47 4.55 -11.71 1.57
CA LEU A 47 5.52 -10.62 1.70
C LEU A 47 4.95 -9.39 2.42
N TYR A 48 3.69 -9.04 2.15
CA TYR A 48 3.01 -7.87 2.70
C TYR A 48 1.92 -8.26 3.70
N ASN A 49 2.24 -9.21 4.58
CA ASN A 49 1.34 -9.67 5.63
C ASN A 49 1.01 -8.51 6.61
N MET A 50 -0.25 -8.44 7.03
CA MET A 50 -0.76 -7.43 7.96
C MET A 50 -1.59 -8.10 9.04
N GLY A 51 -1.66 -7.46 10.21
CA GLY A 51 -2.52 -7.91 11.30
C GLY A 51 -3.99 -8.04 10.87
N PRO A 52 -4.77 -9.00 11.41
CA PRO A 52 -6.13 -9.29 10.98
C PRO A 52 -7.07 -8.07 10.96
N SER A 53 -6.94 -7.18 11.94
CA SER A 53 -7.75 -5.96 12.02
C SER A 53 -7.58 -5.04 10.81
N LEU A 54 -6.33 -4.80 10.38
CA LEU A 54 -6.05 -3.96 9.21
C LEU A 54 -6.43 -4.70 7.92
N ALA A 55 -6.21 -6.00 7.87
CA ALA A 55 -6.61 -6.81 6.73
C ALA A 55 -8.12 -6.78 6.49
N MET A 56 -8.93 -6.83 7.56
CA MET A 56 -10.39 -6.70 7.49
C MET A 56 -10.82 -5.29 7.06
N ALA A 57 -10.22 -4.24 7.62
CA ALA A 57 -10.54 -2.86 7.26
C ALA A 57 -10.26 -2.52 5.78
N LEU A 58 -9.30 -3.23 5.15
CA LEU A 58 -8.94 -3.05 3.75
C LEU A 58 -9.73 -3.95 2.78
N ALA A 59 -10.57 -4.86 3.28
CA ALA A 59 -11.41 -5.68 2.42
C ALA A 59 -12.44 -4.80 1.68
N VAL A 60 -12.84 -5.21 0.48
CA VAL A 60 -13.94 -4.54 -0.22
C VAL A 60 -15.24 -4.86 0.56
N PRO A 61 -15.96 -3.86 1.08
CA PRO A 61 -17.19 -4.11 1.82
C PRO A 61 -18.27 -4.66 0.88
N PRO A 62 -19.01 -5.71 1.27
CA PRO A 62 -20.19 -6.13 0.54
C PRO A 62 -21.32 -5.12 0.69
N VAL A 63 -22.19 -5.02 -0.31
CA VAL A 63 -23.44 -4.25 -0.20
C VAL A 63 -24.41 -5.01 0.70
N ASP A 64 -25.09 -4.30 1.61
CA ASP A 64 -26.04 -4.92 2.54
C ASP A 64 -27.24 -5.53 1.81
N ALA A 65 -27.63 -6.73 2.22
CA ALA A 65 -28.70 -7.51 1.59
C ALA A 65 -30.06 -6.77 1.47
N PRO A 66 -30.52 -6.00 2.49
CA PRO A 66 -31.76 -5.21 2.38
C PRO A 66 -31.68 -4.13 1.30
N VAL A 67 -30.50 -3.51 1.13
CA VAL A 67 -30.27 -2.50 0.09
C VAL A 67 -30.40 -3.16 -1.28
N VAL A 68 -29.74 -4.30 -1.50
CA VAL A 68 -29.80 -5.06 -2.77
C VAL A 68 -31.25 -5.46 -3.11
N ALA A 69 -32.01 -5.94 -2.12
CA ALA A 69 -33.40 -6.36 -2.30
C ALA A 69 -34.30 -5.19 -2.74
N SER A 70 -34.08 -3.99 -2.19
CA SER A 70 -34.90 -2.81 -2.49
C SER A 70 -34.76 -2.31 -3.93
N PHE A 71 -33.58 -2.48 -4.54
CA PHE A 71 -33.32 -2.08 -5.94
C PHE A 71 -33.69 -3.15 -6.98
N SER A 72 -34.02 -4.37 -6.56
CA SER A 72 -34.29 -5.50 -7.48
C SER A 72 -35.75 -5.58 -7.96
N SER A 73 -36.63 -4.65 -7.55
CA SER A 73 -38.09 -4.75 -7.75
C SER A 73 -38.62 -4.19 -9.08
N SER A 74 -37.78 -3.65 -9.97
CA SER A 74 -38.22 -3.08 -11.25
C SER A 74 -38.08 -4.06 -12.43
N THR A 75 -39.02 -3.99 -13.37
CA THR A 75 -38.96 -4.73 -14.64
C THR A 75 -38.05 -3.99 -15.63
N PRO A 76 -37.03 -4.63 -16.23
CA PRO A 76 -36.09 -3.94 -17.10
C PRO A 76 -36.69 -3.62 -18.48
N THR A 77 -36.47 -2.39 -18.94
CA THR A 77 -36.69 -1.89 -20.30
C THR A 77 -35.35 -1.88 -21.07
N GLU A 78 -35.33 -1.92 -22.41
CA GLU A 78 -34.06 -1.93 -23.19
C GLU A 78 -33.09 -0.79 -22.83
N SER A 79 -33.60 0.40 -22.48
CA SER A 79 -32.76 1.51 -22.01
C SER A 79 -32.11 1.24 -20.65
N GLU A 80 -32.72 0.42 -19.80
CA GLU A 80 -32.18 0.04 -18.49
C GLU A 80 -31.06 -1.02 -18.63
N ASP A 81 -31.09 -1.86 -19.68
CA ASP A 81 -30.03 -2.86 -19.91
C ASP A 81 -28.69 -2.24 -20.30
N LEU A 82 -28.71 -1.18 -21.12
CA LEU A 82 -27.50 -0.43 -21.46
C LEU A 82 -26.91 0.27 -20.22
N LEU A 83 -27.78 0.92 -19.43
CA LEU A 83 -27.39 1.56 -18.16
C LEU A 83 -26.83 0.55 -17.15
N LYS A 84 -27.39 -0.66 -17.08
CA LYS A 84 -26.93 -1.74 -16.22
C LYS A 84 -25.54 -2.26 -16.60
N ALA A 85 -25.23 -2.30 -17.90
CA ALA A 85 -23.90 -2.68 -18.36
C ALA A 85 -22.84 -1.63 -17.96
N GLU A 86 -23.18 -0.35 -18.06
CA GLU A 86 -22.33 0.76 -17.62
C GLU A 86 -22.16 0.77 -16.09
N ASP A 87 -23.25 0.60 -15.34
CA ASP A 87 -23.23 0.54 -13.88
C ASP A 87 -22.33 -0.60 -13.39
N LYS A 88 -22.47 -1.79 -13.98
CA LYS A 88 -21.60 -2.94 -13.68
C LYS A 88 -20.12 -2.66 -13.99
N HIS A 89 -19.83 -1.96 -15.09
CA HIS A 89 -18.46 -1.56 -15.43
C HIS A 89 -17.90 -0.55 -14.41
N SER A 90 -18.72 0.41 -13.99
CA SER A 90 -18.36 1.40 -12.98
C SER A 90 -18.08 0.77 -11.61
N GLU A 91 -18.94 -0.16 -11.17
CA GLU A 91 -18.77 -0.94 -9.94
C GLU A 91 -17.48 -1.76 -9.99
N GLN A 92 -17.20 -2.42 -11.11
CA GLN A 92 -15.97 -3.19 -11.30
C GLN A 92 -14.73 -2.29 -11.21
N THR A 93 -14.79 -1.11 -11.80
CA THR A 93 -13.69 -0.13 -11.75
C THR A 93 -13.45 0.36 -10.32
N LEU A 94 -14.51 0.69 -9.58
CA LEU A 94 -14.42 1.09 -8.18
C LEU A 94 -13.80 -0.02 -7.31
N LYS A 95 -14.23 -1.27 -7.48
CA LYS A 95 -13.66 -2.43 -6.75
C LYS A 95 -12.18 -2.61 -7.04
N ARG A 96 -11.73 -2.43 -8.29
CA ARG A 96 -10.31 -2.50 -8.65
C ARG A 96 -9.50 -1.38 -8.02
N ASN A 97 -10.01 -0.14 -8.04
CA ASN A 97 -9.36 1.00 -7.40
C ASN A 97 -9.20 0.78 -5.89
N HIS A 98 -10.27 0.33 -5.21
CA HIS A 98 -10.20 -0.02 -3.79
C HIS A 98 -9.13 -1.09 -3.53
N GLN A 99 -9.09 -2.14 -4.35
CA GLN A 99 -8.07 -3.18 -4.23
C GLN A 99 -6.65 -2.61 -4.42
N ALA A 100 -6.43 -1.78 -5.43
CA ALA A 100 -5.14 -1.14 -5.67
C ALA A 100 -4.71 -0.26 -4.47
N SER A 101 -5.60 0.56 -3.94
CA SER A 101 -5.33 1.38 -2.75
C SER A 101 -5.04 0.52 -1.51
N ALA A 102 -5.81 -0.56 -1.30
CA ALA A 102 -5.56 -1.50 -0.21
C ALA A 102 -4.17 -2.13 -0.31
N TRP A 103 -3.71 -2.46 -1.51
CA TRP A 103 -2.36 -2.97 -1.73
C TRP A 103 -1.27 -1.94 -1.50
N ALA A 104 -1.48 -0.70 -1.95
CA ALA A 104 -0.56 0.39 -1.65
C ALA A 104 -0.38 0.57 -0.13
N ILE A 105 -1.48 0.57 0.64
CA ILE A 105 -1.44 0.67 2.10
C ILE A 105 -0.67 -0.50 2.72
N ARG A 106 -0.87 -1.73 2.22
CA ARG A 106 -0.12 -2.91 2.69
C ARG A 106 1.38 -2.75 2.43
N VAL A 107 1.77 -2.43 1.20
CA VAL A 107 3.19 -2.25 0.84
C VAL A 107 3.83 -1.14 1.68
N SER A 108 3.16 0.01 1.82
CA SER A 108 3.65 1.12 2.65
C SER A 108 3.80 0.74 4.12
N THR A 109 2.85 -0.03 4.68
CA THR A 109 2.92 -0.48 6.08
C THR A 109 4.07 -1.46 6.30
N ALA A 110 4.28 -2.40 5.37
CA ALA A 110 5.37 -3.37 5.43
C ALA A 110 6.73 -2.69 5.30
N ALA A 111 6.87 -1.76 4.35
CA ALA A 111 8.06 -0.95 4.17
C ALA A 111 8.36 -0.13 5.44
N SER A 112 7.36 0.54 6.01
CA SER A 112 7.51 1.31 7.26
C SER A 112 7.94 0.44 8.44
N PHE A 113 7.38 -0.77 8.57
CA PHE A 113 7.80 -1.72 9.59
C PHE A 113 9.25 -2.14 9.40
N PHE A 114 9.62 -2.55 8.18
CA PHE A 114 10.97 -2.95 7.83
C PHE A 114 11.98 -1.83 8.11
N THR A 115 11.74 -0.61 7.63
CA THR A 115 12.62 0.55 7.87
C THR A 115 12.83 0.80 9.37
N ARG A 116 11.76 0.77 10.18
CA ARG A 116 11.88 0.94 11.64
C ARG A 116 12.68 -0.18 12.29
N CYS A 117 12.48 -1.43 11.88
CA CYS A 117 13.24 -2.57 12.37
C CYS A 117 14.72 -2.47 11.98
N SER A 118 15.03 -2.14 10.74
CA SER A 118 16.40 -1.97 10.24
C SER A 118 17.13 -0.86 10.99
N ILE A 119 16.50 0.29 11.23
CA ILE A 119 17.10 1.38 12.03
C ILE A 119 17.36 0.94 13.46
N ARG A 120 16.40 0.26 14.11
CA ARG A 120 16.58 -0.25 15.48
C ARG A 120 17.73 -1.26 15.55
N TRP A 121 17.81 -2.15 14.57
CA TRP A 121 18.87 -3.14 14.47
C TRP A 121 20.24 -2.50 14.26
N LEU A 122 20.36 -1.52 13.36
CA LEU A 122 21.59 -0.75 13.15
C LEU A 122 22.07 -0.06 14.43
N ARG A 123 21.18 0.58 15.17
CA ARG A 123 21.53 1.20 16.47
C ARG A 123 22.03 0.18 17.49
N GLN A 124 21.44 -1.01 17.53
CA GLN A 124 21.90 -2.09 18.41
C GLN A 124 23.28 -2.61 18.01
N LEU A 125 23.55 -2.74 16.71
CA LEU A 125 24.88 -3.11 16.22
C LEU A 125 25.91 -2.05 16.59
N GLN A 126 25.60 -0.77 16.39
CA GLN A 126 26.47 0.34 16.77
C GLN A 126 26.80 0.34 18.26
N GLY A 127 25.84 0.04 19.14
CA GLY A 127 26.06 -0.05 20.58
C GLY A 127 26.90 -1.25 21.03
N ARG A 128 27.16 -2.24 20.16
CA ARG A 128 27.98 -3.42 20.46
C ARG A 128 29.43 -3.29 19.96
N ILE A 129 29.72 -2.31 19.12
CA ILE A 129 31.08 -2.06 18.64
C ILE A 129 31.89 -1.47 19.80
N PRO A 130 33.05 -2.05 20.17
CA PRO A 130 33.92 -1.46 21.18
C PRO A 130 34.41 -0.07 20.74
N PRO A 131 34.51 0.91 21.65
CA PRO A 131 34.98 2.26 21.32
C PRO A 131 36.43 2.31 20.80
N SER A 132 37.16 1.20 20.93
CA SER A 132 38.51 1.00 20.41
C SER A 132 38.55 0.77 18.89
N ASP A 133 37.44 0.33 18.28
CA ASP A 133 37.37 -0.04 16.86
C ASP A 133 36.71 1.08 16.05
N CYS A 134 37.51 2.05 15.58
CA CYS A 134 37.02 3.21 14.83
C CYS A 134 36.48 2.86 13.43
N ARG A 135 37.04 1.84 12.77
CA ARG A 135 36.69 1.47 11.38
C ARG A 135 35.20 1.12 11.17
N PRO A 136 34.59 0.21 11.96
CA PRO A 136 33.17 -0.11 11.78
C PRO A 136 32.22 1.03 12.21
N HIS A 137 32.67 1.98 13.03
CA HIS A 137 31.92 3.20 13.33
C HIS A 137 31.91 4.20 12.15
N GLU A 138 32.98 4.27 11.35
CA GLU A 138 33.05 5.12 10.17
C GLU A 138 32.21 4.59 9.01
N ASP A 139 32.20 3.27 8.77
CA ASP A 139 31.46 2.66 7.66
C ASP A 139 29.93 2.64 7.88
N LEU A 140 29.46 2.66 9.13
CA LEU A 140 28.03 2.69 9.46
C LEU A 140 27.42 4.10 9.48
N ASN A 141 28.25 5.15 9.46
CA ASN A 141 27.81 6.55 9.54
C ASN A 141 28.00 7.32 8.23
N LYS A 142 28.50 6.67 7.18
CA LYS A 142 28.54 7.19 5.80
C LYS A 142 27.24 6.86 5.07
#